data_AF-Q0RX10-F1
#
_entry.id   AF-Q0RX10-F1
#
_cell.length_a   1.000
_cell.length_b   1.000
_cell.length_c   1.000
_cell.angle_alpha   90.00
_cell.angle_beta   90.00
_cell.angle_gamma   90.00
#
_symmetry.space_group_name_H-M   'P 1'
#
loop_
_entity.id
_entity.type
_entity.pdbx_description
1 polymer ?
#
loop_
_entity_poly.entity_id
_entity_poly.type
_entity_poly.pdbx_seq_one_letter_code
_entity_poly.pdbx_strand_id
1 'polypeptide(L)'
;MSLHRGKIVIPIIFGEEMIPAEALPESIATLVEKQAAFVREAYLERDLEPVLSEVQRLLMDSSSAHVTPPTNSKRLPYPRPPMKYPPAPISEEELELVVTEELPKWDIAKGPVIGKPGLTGVELHRDLVFNRFKDAITFMSIVADFVDKANHHPRWENIYKTVSIHLTTWDIQHRISNLDLMVAYYIDKSYEEFLKRGSDEMR
;
A
#
# COMPACT_ATOMS: atom_id res chain seq x y z
N MET A 1 30.86 -22.13 4.80
CA MET A 1 30.55 -21.36 6.03
C MET A 1 29.43 -22.08 6.76
N SER A 2 29.79 -22.88 7.75
CA SER A 2 28.85 -23.80 8.40
C SER A 2 27.87 -23.11 9.35
N LEU A 3 26.68 -23.71 9.52
CA LEU A 3 25.60 -23.36 10.45
C LEU A 3 25.99 -23.37 11.96
N HIS A 4 27.28 -23.36 12.30
CA HIS A 4 27.77 -23.90 13.58
C HIS A 4 27.70 -22.98 14.81
N ARG A 5 26.97 -21.85 14.83
CA ARG A 5 26.65 -21.20 16.12
C ARG A 5 25.57 -20.14 16.04
N GLY A 6 24.61 -20.24 16.96
CA GLY A 6 23.67 -19.18 17.33
C GLY A 6 22.54 -18.86 16.35
N LYS A 7 22.44 -19.57 15.23
CA LYS A 7 21.35 -19.37 14.25
C LYS A 7 20.27 -20.41 14.44
N ILE A 8 19.04 -19.94 14.57
CA ILE A 8 17.85 -20.79 14.56
C ILE A 8 17.57 -21.15 13.10
N VAL A 9 17.40 -22.43 12.81
CA VAL A 9 17.18 -22.94 11.45
C VAL A 9 15.93 -23.80 11.45
N ILE A 10 15.01 -23.48 10.55
CA ILE A 10 13.74 -24.18 10.34
C ILE A 10 13.81 -24.78 8.93
N PRO A 11 14.01 -26.10 8.80
CA PRO A 11 14.00 -26.76 7.50
C PRO A 11 12.57 -26.80 6.93
N ILE A 12 12.42 -26.41 5.67
CA ILE A 12 11.14 -26.48 4.94
C ILE A 12 11.37 -27.35 3.70
N ILE A 13 10.56 -28.39 3.54
CA ILE A 13 10.59 -29.30 2.41
C ILE A 13 9.32 -29.10 1.58
N PHE A 14 9.49 -28.75 0.31
CA PHE A 14 8.39 -28.71 -0.65
C PHE A 14 8.21 -30.10 -1.24
N GLY A 15 7.16 -30.80 -0.81
CA GLY A 15 6.93 -32.22 -1.11
C GLY A 15 6.40 -33.01 0.09
N GLU A 16 6.30 -34.33 -0.07
CA GLU A 16 5.73 -35.23 0.94
C GLU A 16 6.78 -36.15 1.60
N GLU A 17 8.01 -36.16 1.07
CA GLU A 17 9.07 -37.07 1.50
C GLU A 17 10.32 -36.33 1.95
N MET A 18 11.00 -36.90 2.94
CA MET A 18 12.26 -36.35 3.44
C MET A 18 13.39 -36.69 2.46
N ILE A 19 14.23 -35.70 2.18
CA ILE A 19 15.40 -35.89 1.30
C ILE A 19 16.45 -36.73 2.07
N PRO A 20 16.96 -37.84 1.50
CA PRO A 20 18.04 -38.62 2.13
C PRO A 20 19.28 -37.76 2.39
N ALA A 21 19.98 -38.02 3.49
CA ALA A 21 21.16 -37.23 3.88
C ALA A 21 22.27 -37.27 2.82
N GLU A 22 22.36 -38.36 2.07
CA GLU A 22 23.33 -38.59 0.99
C GLU A 22 23.05 -37.72 -0.25
N ALA A 23 21.81 -37.26 -0.41
CA ALA A 23 21.40 -36.38 -1.51
C ALA A 23 21.65 -34.88 -1.20
N LEU A 24 22.11 -34.56 0.01
CA LEU A 24 22.41 -33.20 0.43
C LEU A 24 23.93 -32.95 0.47
N PRO A 25 24.39 -31.72 0.15
CA PRO A 25 25.76 -31.31 0.41
C PRO A 25 26.14 -31.48 1.89
N GLU A 26 27.40 -31.86 2.17
CA GLU A 26 27.93 -32.09 3.52
C GLU A 26 27.70 -30.89 4.47
N SER A 27 27.68 -29.68 3.93
CA SER A 27 27.43 -28.44 4.67
C SER A 27 26.03 -28.33 5.29
N ILE A 28 25.06 -29.09 4.79
CA ILE A 28 23.65 -29.07 5.22
C ILE A 28 23.06 -30.46 5.49
N ALA A 29 23.84 -31.53 5.34
CA ALA A 29 23.38 -32.90 5.59
C ALA A 29 22.82 -33.09 7.03
N THR A 30 23.38 -32.38 8.01
CA THR A 30 22.90 -32.37 9.40
C THR A 30 21.50 -31.75 9.58
N LEU A 31 20.93 -31.10 8.56
CA LEU A 31 19.57 -30.57 8.61
C LEU A 31 18.50 -31.67 8.54
N VAL A 32 18.83 -32.87 8.04
CA VAL A 32 17.90 -34.02 8.01
C VAL A 32 17.56 -34.50 9.44
N GLU A 33 18.46 -34.27 10.39
CA GLU A 33 18.25 -34.60 11.80
C GLU A 33 17.31 -33.60 12.51
N LYS A 34 17.03 -32.46 11.88
CA LYS A 34 16.08 -31.47 12.40
C LYS A 34 14.69 -31.75 11.84
N GLN A 35 13.68 -31.62 12.69
CA GLN A 35 12.29 -31.74 12.26
C GLN A 35 11.99 -30.68 11.19
N ALA A 36 11.64 -31.15 9.98
CA ALA A 36 11.29 -30.31 8.85
C ALA A 36 9.77 -30.10 8.79
N ALA A 37 9.36 -28.93 8.30
CA ALA A 37 7.98 -28.71 7.90
C ALA A 37 7.80 -29.10 6.42
N PHE A 38 6.75 -29.85 6.14
CA PHE A 38 6.39 -30.27 4.79
C PHE A 38 5.33 -29.35 4.21
N VAL A 39 5.58 -28.85 3.00
CA VAL A 39 4.70 -27.93 2.30
C VAL A 39 4.31 -28.57 0.98
N ARG A 40 3.05 -28.99 0.86
CA ARG A 40 2.51 -29.52 -0.39
C ARG A 40 1.96 -28.41 -1.24
N GLU A 41 2.24 -28.47 -2.54
CA GLU A 41 1.79 -27.48 -3.51
C GLU A 41 0.25 -27.36 -3.55
N ALA A 42 -0.47 -28.48 -3.43
CA ALA A 42 -1.93 -28.52 -3.38
C ALA A 42 -2.55 -27.90 -2.11
N TYR A 43 -1.75 -27.70 -1.06
CA TYR A 43 -2.21 -27.21 0.25
C TYR A 43 -1.28 -26.14 0.81
N LEU A 44 -0.71 -25.32 -0.07
CA LEU A 44 0.34 -24.36 0.25
C LEU A 44 -0.01 -23.46 1.44
N GLU A 45 -1.19 -22.83 1.43
CA GLU A 45 -1.63 -21.91 2.47
C GLU A 45 -1.77 -22.59 3.84
N ARG A 46 -2.34 -23.80 3.87
CA ARG A 46 -2.55 -24.57 5.10
C ARG A 46 -1.23 -25.09 5.66
N ASP A 47 -0.38 -25.61 4.79
CA ASP A 47 0.85 -26.29 5.20
C ASP A 47 1.96 -25.29 5.56
N LEU A 48 1.88 -24.03 5.10
CA LEU A 48 2.76 -22.94 5.50
C LEU A 48 2.40 -22.30 6.84
N GLU A 49 1.14 -22.33 7.28
CA GLU A 49 0.72 -21.67 8.52
C GLU A 49 1.50 -22.09 9.79
N PRO A 50 1.79 -23.39 10.00
CA PRO A 50 2.62 -23.83 11.13
C PRO A 50 4.05 -23.27 11.07
N VAL A 51 4.61 -23.12 9.86
CA VAL A 51 5.95 -22.55 9.65
C VAL A 51 5.97 -21.06 9.99
N LEU A 52 4.98 -20.33 9.51
CA LEU A 52 4.83 -18.90 9.77
C LEU A 52 4.62 -18.62 11.25
N SER A 53 3.81 -19.44 11.91
CA SER A 53 3.57 -19.37 13.36
C SER A 53 4.85 -19.59 14.16
N GLU A 54 5.68 -20.56 13.78
CA GLU A 54 6.95 -20.84 14.46
C GLU A 54 7.99 -19.74 14.21
N VAL A 55 8.09 -19.22 12.97
CA VAL A 55 8.92 -18.05 12.67
C VAL A 55 8.50 -16.86 13.52
N GLN A 56 7.20 -16.59 13.61
CA GLN A 56 6.66 -15.50 14.41
C GLN A 56 6.99 -15.68 15.90
N ARG A 57 6.84 -16.89 16.45
CA ARG A 57 7.20 -17.20 17.84
C ARG A 57 8.67 -16.90 18.13
N LEU A 58 9.56 -17.33 17.24
CA LEU A 58 11.00 -17.13 17.38
C LEU A 58 11.43 -15.66 17.27
N LEU A 59 10.73 -14.88 16.45
CA LEU A 59 10.92 -13.42 16.35
C LEU A 59 10.37 -12.67 17.57
N MET A 60 9.30 -13.19 18.20
CA MET A 60 8.72 -12.62 19.42
C MET A 60 9.56 -12.86 20.67
N ASP A 61 10.15 -14.06 20.84
CA ASP A 61 11.01 -14.38 22.00
C ASP A 61 12.34 -13.60 22.00
N SER A 62 12.78 -13.07 20.85
CA SER A 62 14.02 -12.31 20.72
C SER A 62 13.86 -10.79 20.92
N SER A 63 12.63 -10.32 21.16
CA SER A 63 12.30 -8.89 21.24
C SER A 63 11.49 -8.55 22.49
N SER A 64 12.16 -8.15 23.57
CA SER A 64 11.60 -7.14 24.47
C SER A 64 11.60 -5.79 23.74
N ALA A 65 10.72 -5.67 22.76
CA ALA A 65 10.34 -4.43 22.11
C ALA A 65 8.96 -4.69 21.50
N HIS A 66 7.96 -3.97 21.98
CA HIS A 66 6.58 -4.07 21.50
C HIS A 66 6.51 -4.00 19.96
N VAL A 67 6.25 -5.14 19.33
CA VAL A 67 5.64 -5.20 18.01
C VAL A 67 4.41 -6.08 18.14
N THR A 68 3.26 -5.43 18.21
CA THR A 68 1.95 -6.09 18.17
C THR A 68 1.79 -6.81 16.83
N PRO A 69 1.24 -8.05 16.82
CA PRO A 69 1.09 -8.83 15.59
C PRO A 69 0.08 -8.17 14.64
N PRO A 70 0.20 -8.37 13.31
CA PRO A 70 -0.79 -7.90 12.37
C PRO A 70 -2.06 -8.73 12.57
N THR A 71 -3.08 -8.13 13.15
CA THR A 71 -4.43 -8.69 13.10
C THR A 71 -4.91 -8.59 11.67
N ASN A 72 -5.29 -9.74 11.11
CA ASN A 72 -5.89 -9.85 9.80
C ASN A 72 -7.15 -8.97 9.73
N SER A 73 -7.02 -7.82 9.10
CA SER A 73 -8.07 -6.92 8.66
C SER A 73 -7.40 -6.04 7.60
N LYS A 74 -7.97 -6.03 6.39
CA LYS A 74 -7.63 -5.17 5.25
C LYS A 74 -7.61 -3.68 5.64
N ARG A 75 -6.62 -3.23 6.42
CA ARG A 75 -6.42 -1.83 6.77
C ARG A 75 -5.20 -1.37 5.99
N LEU A 76 -5.44 -0.52 4.99
CA LEU A 76 -4.39 0.19 4.29
C LEU A 76 -3.46 0.85 5.35
N PRO A 77 -2.13 0.80 5.18
CA PRO A 77 -1.21 1.41 6.13
C PRO A 77 -1.43 2.92 6.13
N TYR A 78 -2.06 3.42 7.19
CA TYR A 78 -2.31 4.83 7.41
C TYR A 78 -1.15 5.45 8.21
N PRO A 79 -0.73 6.70 7.90
CA PRO A 79 0.31 7.37 8.67
C PRO A 79 -0.06 7.43 10.16
N ARG A 80 0.93 7.15 11.02
CA ARG A 80 0.82 7.24 12.48
C ARG A 80 2.00 8.06 13.03
N PRO A 81 1.80 8.91 14.04
CA PRO A 81 0.55 9.19 14.74
C PRO A 81 -0.44 10.05 13.92
N PRO A 82 -1.76 9.97 14.21
CA PRO A 82 -2.76 10.83 13.56
C PRO A 82 -2.44 12.31 13.83
N MET A 83 -2.93 13.21 12.95
CA MET A 83 -2.70 14.64 13.13
C MET A 83 -3.22 15.12 14.48
N LYS A 84 -2.38 15.85 15.22
CA LYS A 84 -2.75 16.41 16.53
C LYS A 84 -3.89 17.43 16.43
N TYR A 85 -3.96 18.14 15.30
CA TYR A 85 -5.00 19.13 14.98
C TYR A 85 -5.46 18.88 13.54
N PRO A 86 -6.53 18.07 13.34
CA PRO A 86 -7.03 17.80 12.00
C PRO A 86 -7.64 19.08 11.39
N PRO A 87 -7.57 19.25 10.06
CA PRO A 87 -8.19 20.38 9.39
C PRO A 87 -9.73 20.32 9.53
N ALA A 88 -10.40 21.46 9.41
CA ALA A 88 -11.86 21.48 9.39
C ALA A 88 -12.41 20.84 8.10
N PRO A 89 -13.53 20.09 8.17
CA PRO A 89 -14.23 19.66 6.97
C PRO A 89 -14.82 20.87 6.24
N ILE A 90 -14.73 20.86 4.92
CA ILE A 90 -15.40 21.81 4.05
C ILE A 90 -16.91 21.51 4.06
N SER A 91 -17.71 22.58 4.01
CA SER A 91 -19.18 22.46 3.91
C SER A 91 -19.59 21.91 2.55
N GLU A 92 -20.78 21.33 2.45
CA GLU A 92 -21.24 20.77 1.17
C GLU A 92 -21.43 21.86 0.11
N GLU A 93 -22.02 22.99 0.50
CA GLU A 93 -22.23 24.16 -0.38
C GLU A 93 -20.90 24.74 -0.89
N GLU A 94 -19.90 24.87 -0.01
CA GLU A 94 -18.57 25.36 -0.38
C GLU A 94 -17.84 24.37 -1.30
N LEU A 95 -17.94 23.07 -1.01
CA LEU A 95 -17.34 22.03 -1.85
C LEU A 95 -17.94 22.02 -3.26
N GLU A 96 -19.27 22.12 -3.37
CA GLU A 96 -19.97 22.19 -4.65
C GLU A 96 -19.54 23.43 -5.46
N LEU A 97 -19.41 24.58 -4.80
CA LEU A 97 -18.93 25.80 -5.43
C LEU A 97 -17.50 25.64 -5.96
N VAL A 98 -16.58 25.14 -5.13
CA VAL A 98 -15.17 24.96 -5.53
C VAL A 98 -15.05 23.96 -6.68
N VAL A 99 -15.76 22.85 -6.63
CA VAL A 99 -15.73 21.85 -7.71
C VAL A 99 -16.30 22.42 -9.02
N THR A 100 -17.36 23.23 -8.93
CA THR A 100 -17.99 23.84 -10.11
C THR A 100 -17.11 24.92 -10.74
N GLU A 101 -16.52 25.80 -9.93
CA GLU A 101 -15.84 27.00 -10.40
C GLU A 101 -14.35 26.79 -10.64
N GLU A 102 -13.69 25.95 -9.82
CA GLU A 102 -12.23 25.88 -9.78
C GLU A 102 -11.64 24.50 -10.09
N LEU A 103 -12.38 23.43 -9.78
CA LEU A 103 -11.98 22.04 -10.06
C LEU A 103 -13.00 21.30 -10.95
N PRO A 104 -13.40 21.84 -12.11
CA PRO A 104 -14.54 21.33 -12.92
C PRO A 104 -14.30 19.97 -13.56
N LYS A 105 -13.09 19.42 -13.45
CA LYS A 105 -12.68 18.11 -13.95
C LYS A 105 -12.66 17.04 -12.84
N TRP A 106 -13.04 17.40 -11.61
CA TRP A 106 -13.13 16.52 -10.47
C TRP A 106 -14.61 16.26 -10.13
N ASP A 107 -14.91 15.02 -9.74
CA ASP A 107 -16.24 14.60 -9.32
C ASP A 107 -16.30 14.42 -7.80
N ILE A 108 -17.46 14.67 -7.21
CA ILE A 108 -17.72 14.37 -5.79
C ILE A 108 -18.30 12.95 -5.70
N ALA A 109 -17.54 12.03 -5.13
CA ALA A 109 -17.98 10.65 -4.89
C ALA A 109 -18.40 10.48 -3.43
N LYS A 110 -19.60 9.91 -3.22
CA LYS A 110 -20.09 9.51 -1.89
C LYS A 110 -20.23 7.99 -1.86
N GLY A 111 -19.68 7.34 -0.84
CA GLY A 111 -19.68 5.89 -0.81
C GLY A 111 -19.22 5.28 0.52
N PRO A 112 -19.37 3.95 0.67
CA PRO A 112 -18.92 3.25 1.86
C PRO A 112 -17.40 3.34 2.00
N VAL A 113 -16.93 3.66 3.20
CA VAL A 113 -15.50 3.72 3.48
C VAL A 113 -14.91 2.32 3.60
N ILE A 114 -13.87 2.06 2.81
CA ILE A 114 -13.16 0.78 2.81
C ILE A 114 -12.60 0.50 4.22
N GLY A 115 -12.95 -0.66 4.77
CA GLY A 115 -12.50 -1.09 6.09
C GLY A 115 -13.26 -0.48 7.28
N LYS A 116 -14.28 0.35 7.04
CA LYS A 116 -15.16 0.92 8.08
C LYS A 116 -16.65 0.70 7.72
N PRO A 117 -17.19 -0.51 7.98
CA PRO A 117 -18.60 -0.82 7.70
C PRO A 117 -19.55 0.20 8.37
N GLY A 118 -20.57 0.65 7.63
CA GLY A 118 -21.56 1.61 8.10
C GLY A 118 -21.11 3.08 8.06
N LEU A 119 -19.84 3.36 7.77
CA LEU A 119 -19.37 4.73 7.52
C LEU A 119 -19.48 5.07 6.03
N THR A 120 -20.15 6.17 5.73
CA THR A 120 -20.17 6.77 4.40
C THR A 120 -19.20 7.94 4.38
N GLY A 121 -18.30 7.96 3.41
CA GLY A 121 -17.33 9.03 3.19
C GLY A 121 -17.65 9.84 1.95
N VAL A 122 -16.97 10.98 1.83
CA VAL A 122 -16.96 11.86 0.67
C VAL A 122 -15.52 11.93 0.16
N GLU A 123 -15.33 11.67 -1.13
CA GLU A 123 -14.04 11.75 -1.81
C GLU A 123 -14.17 12.63 -3.06
N LEU A 124 -13.11 13.37 -3.40
CA LEU A 124 -12.95 13.90 -4.75
C LEU A 124 -12.38 12.80 -5.62
N HIS A 125 -12.90 12.64 -6.84
CA HIS A 125 -12.45 11.63 -7.79
C HIS A 125 -12.09 12.28 -9.13
N ARG A 126 -11.03 11.77 -9.76
CA ARG A 126 -10.68 12.09 -11.13
C ARG A 126 -9.84 11.00 -11.79
N ASP A 127 -10.12 10.73 -13.05
CA ASP A 127 -9.29 9.88 -13.89
C ASP A 127 -8.39 10.70 -14.83
N LEU A 128 -7.10 10.34 -14.88
CA LEU A 128 -6.11 10.90 -15.79
C LEU A 128 -5.68 9.84 -16.81
N VAL A 129 -5.58 10.20 -18.08
CA VAL A 129 -5.24 9.27 -19.17
C VAL A 129 -4.00 9.76 -19.91
N PHE A 130 -2.98 8.92 -19.93
CA PHE A 130 -1.69 9.18 -20.53
C PHE A 130 -1.53 8.47 -21.87
N ASN A 131 -0.46 8.77 -22.61
CA ASN A 131 -0.16 8.08 -23.88
C ASN A 131 0.30 6.64 -23.63
N ARG A 132 1.17 6.44 -22.64
CA ARG A 132 1.74 5.14 -22.29
C ARG A 132 1.86 4.96 -20.78
N PHE A 133 2.00 3.70 -20.34
CA PHE A 133 2.21 3.35 -18.93
C PHE A 133 3.38 4.11 -18.28
N LYS A 134 4.51 4.26 -19.00
CA LYS A 134 5.68 4.97 -18.46
C LYS A 134 5.37 6.44 -18.14
N ASP A 135 4.50 7.07 -18.91
CA ASP A 135 4.11 8.46 -18.70
C ASP A 135 3.26 8.61 -17.44
N ALA A 136 2.32 7.67 -17.22
CA ALA A 136 1.52 7.59 -15.99
C ALA A 136 2.42 7.46 -14.75
N ILE A 137 3.39 6.53 -14.77
CA ILE A 137 4.34 6.36 -13.67
C ILE A 137 5.19 7.61 -13.46
N THR A 138 5.67 8.25 -14.54
CA THR A 138 6.48 9.48 -14.45
C THR A 138 5.67 10.61 -13.81
N PHE A 139 4.41 10.77 -14.21
CA PHE A 139 3.51 11.75 -13.62
C PHE A 139 3.25 11.47 -12.13
N MET A 140 2.97 10.21 -11.78
CA MET A 140 2.79 9.79 -10.38
C MET A 140 4.01 10.13 -9.52
N SER A 141 5.24 9.96 -10.04
CA SER A 141 6.47 10.36 -9.35
C SER A 141 6.60 11.88 -9.16
N ILE A 142 6.18 12.69 -10.14
CA ILE A 142 6.18 14.16 -10.02
C ILE A 142 5.25 14.60 -8.88
N VAL A 143 4.05 14.00 -8.81
CA VAL A 143 3.06 14.33 -7.77
C VAL A 143 3.51 13.85 -6.39
N ALA A 144 4.20 12.71 -6.30
CA ALA A 144 4.65 12.09 -5.05
C ALA A 144 5.42 13.07 -4.14
N ASP A 145 6.34 13.84 -4.71
CA ASP A 145 7.16 14.81 -3.96
C ASP A 145 6.33 15.89 -3.26
N PHE A 146 5.22 16.32 -3.86
CA PHE A 146 4.34 17.33 -3.27
C PHE A 146 3.45 16.74 -2.19
N VAL A 147 2.83 15.58 -2.45
CA VAL A 147 1.91 14.95 -1.49
C VAL A 147 2.61 14.49 -0.22
N ASP A 148 3.89 14.08 -0.32
CA ASP A 148 4.75 13.77 0.83
C ASP A 148 5.05 15.03 1.67
N LYS A 149 5.44 16.13 1.02
CA LYS A 149 5.67 17.43 1.69
C LYS A 149 4.40 18.00 2.31
N ALA A 150 3.26 17.82 1.65
CA ALA A 150 1.95 18.21 2.16
C ALA A 150 1.47 17.30 3.31
N ASN A 151 2.14 16.16 3.53
CA ASN A 151 1.72 15.11 4.44
C ASN A 151 0.24 14.70 4.20
N HIS A 152 -0.16 14.67 2.93
CA HIS A 152 -1.54 14.40 2.53
C HIS A 152 -1.56 13.59 1.24
N HIS A 153 -1.89 12.31 1.35
CA HIS A 153 -1.65 11.32 0.31
C HIS A 153 -2.95 10.94 -0.41
N PRO A 154 -2.95 10.82 -1.75
CA PRO A 154 -4.09 10.31 -2.48
C PRO A 154 -4.25 8.79 -2.28
N ARG A 155 -5.48 8.32 -2.50
CA ARG A 155 -5.71 6.94 -2.92
C ARG A 155 -5.66 6.93 -4.45
N TRP A 156 -4.70 6.21 -5.03
CA TRP A 156 -4.61 6.02 -6.48
C TRP A 156 -4.87 4.57 -6.90
N GLU A 157 -5.34 4.40 -8.12
CA GLU A 157 -5.35 3.13 -8.85
C GLU A 157 -4.76 3.39 -10.23
N ASN A 158 -3.76 2.61 -10.64
CA ASN A 158 -3.16 2.74 -11.96
C ASN A 158 -3.40 1.46 -12.78
N ILE A 159 -4.16 1.60 -13.86
CA ILE A 159 -4.42 0.54 -14.85
C ILE A 159 -3.83 0.98 -16.18
N TYR A 160 -2.68 0.42 -16.54
CA TYR A 160 -1.94 0.78 -17.75
C TYR A 160 -1.70 2.30 -17.85
N LYS A 161 -2.28 2.97 -18.84
CA LYS A 161 -2.09 4.40 -19.07
C LYS A 161 -3.11 5.28 -18.34
N THR A 162 -3.94 4.72 -17.46
CA THR A 162 -4.95 5.46 -16.71
C THR A 162 -4.60 5.47 -15.22
N VAL A 163 -4.67 6.65 -14.60
CA VAL A 163 -4.50 6.82 -13.15
C VAL A 163 -5.79 7.39 -12.59
N SER A 164 -6.50 6.59 -11.81
CA SER A 164 -7.68 7.00 -11.06
C SER A 164 -7.26 7.52 -9.69
N ILE A 165 -7.69 8.73 -9.34
CA ILE A 165 -7.23 9.45 -8.15
C ILE A 165 -8.44 9.76 -7.27
N HIS A 166 -8.30 9.46 -5.98
CA HIS A 166 -9.28 9.77 -4.96
C HIS A 166 -8.64 10.53 -3.79
N LEU A 167 -9.27 11.62 -3.38
CA LEU A 167 -8.80 12.49 -2.28
C LEU A 167 -9.87 12.61 -1.21
N THR A 168 -9.49 12.36 0.03
CA THR A 168 -10.33 12.60 1.20
C THR A 168 -9.45 12.67 2.46
N THR A 169 -9.86 13.46 3.45
CA THR A 169 -9.14 13.55 4.71
C THR A 169 -9.67 12.52 5.70
N TRP A 170 -8.87 11.49 5.96
CA TRP A 170 -9.25 10.33 6.77
C TRP A 170 -9.49 10.65 8.25
N ASP A 171 -8.71 11.58 8.79
CA ASP A 171 -8.74 11.99 10.21
C ASP A 171 -10.05 12.71 10.58
N ILE A 172 -10.80 13.20 9.58
CA ILE A 172 -12.10 13.86 9.76
C ILE A 172 -13.27 13.01 9.23
N GLN A 173 -13.19 11.70 9.47
CA GLN A 173 -14.23 10.74 9.07
C GLN A 173 -14.43 10.65 7.56
N HIS A 174 -13.35 10.74 6.77
CA HIS A 174 -13.40 10.68 5.30
C HIS A 174 -14.30 11.79 4.73
N ARG A 175 -13.98 13.02 5.12
CA ARG A 175 -14.59 14.25 4.60
C ARG A 175 -13.52 15.06 3.86
N ILE A 176 -13.98 15.93 2.97
CA ILE A 176 -13.09 16.82 2.23
C ILE A 176 -12.61 17.94 3.15
N SER A 177 -11.31 18.22 3.11
CA SER A 177 -10.67 19.38 3.72
C SER A 177 -9.90 20.18 2.69
N ASN A 178 -9.36 21.31 3.14
CA ASN A 178 -8.51 22.20 2.36
C ASN A 178 -7.26 21.48 1.80
N LEU A 179 -6.79 20.42 2.48
CA LEU A 179 -5.67 19.62 2.03
C LEU A 179 -6.01 18.83 0.77
N ASP A 180 -7.23 18.31 0.67
CA ASP A 180 -7.72 17.60 -0.51
C ASP A 180 -7.78 18.56 -1.71
N LEU A 181 -8.35 19.75 -1.52
CA LEU A 181 -8.39 20.78 -2.56
C LEU A 181 -6.99 21.18 -3.02
N MET A 182 -6.08 21.46 -2.08
CA MET A 182 -4.70 21.83 -2.38
C MET A 182 -3.99 20.76 -3.23
N VAL A 183 -4.15 19.48 -2.87
CA VAL A 183 -3.58 18.38 -3.65
C VAL A 183 -4.26 18.28 -5.02
N ALA A 184 -5.57 18.47 -5.12
CA ALA A 184 -6.29 18.47 -6.40
C ALA A 184 -5.79 19.56 -7.36
N TYR A 185 -5.62 20.81 -6.89
CA TYR A 185 -5.04 21.89 -7.71
C TYR A 185 -3.62 21.57 -8.18
N TYR A 186 -2.81 21.01 -7.29
CA TYR A 186 -1.44 20.65 -7.64
C TYR A 186 -1.39 19.58 -8.73
N ILE A 187 -2.25 18.55 -8.61
CA ILE A 187 -2.39 17.49 -9.61
C ILE A 187 -2.83 18.06 -10.95
N ASP A 188 -3.83 18.94 -10.97
CA ASP A 188 -4.33 19.59 -12.18
C ASP A 188 -3.25 20.36 -12.91
N LYS A 189 -2.58 21.25 -12.16
CA LYS A 189 -1.49 22.06 -12.69
C LYS A 189 -0.37 21.17 -13.25
N SER A 190 0.06 20.18 -12.47
CA SER A 190 1.12 19.26 -12.88
C SER A 190 0.74 18.49 -14.14
N TYR A 191 -0.54 18.09 -14.26
CA TYR A 191 -1.02 17.32 -15.40
C TYR A 191 -1.06 18.17 -16.67
N GLU A 192 -1.52 19.42 -16.57
CA GLU A 192 -1.50 20.36 -17.69
C GLU A 192 -0.08 20.68 -18.15
N GLU A 193 0.87 20.87 -17.22
CA GLU A 193 2.28 21.06 -17.55
C GLU A 193 2.89 19.82 -18.20
N PHE A 194 2.54 18.62 -17.71
CA PHE A 194 3.00 17.35 -18.27
C PHE A 194 2.53 17.19 -19.73
N LEU A 195 1.26 17.48 -20.01
CA LEU A 195 0.70 17.40 -21.37
C LEU A 195 1.34 18.41 -22.33
N LYS A 196 1.65 19.62 -21.86
CA LYS A 196 2.34 20.65 -22.66
C LYS A 196 3.73 20.19 -23.09
N ARG A 197 4.53 19.66 -22.15
CA ARG A 197 5.89 19.15 -22.45
C ARG A 197 5.89 18.02 -23.47
N GLY A 198 4.95 17.07 -23.35
CA GLY A 198 4.82 15.98 -24.32
C GLY A 198 4.41 16.43 -25.72
N SER A 199 3.73 17.58 -25.84
CA SER A 199 3.37 18.16 -27.15
C SER A 199 4.54 18.88 -27.83
N ASP A 200 5.48 19.42 -27.06
CA ASP A 200 6.64 20.14 -27.58
C ASP A 200 7.75 19.17 -28.04
N GLU A 201 7.92 18.01 -27.40
CA GLU A 201 8.89 16.98 -27.84
C GLU A 201 8.46 16.21 -29.12
N MET A 202 7.20 16.36 -29.54
CA MET A 202 6.67 15.76 -30.79
C MET A 202 6.67 16.71 -32.00
N ARG A 203 7.09 17.97 -31.82
CA ARG A 203 7.23 18.97 -32.90
C ARG A 203 8.69 19.11 -33.34
#